data_AF-I1NQ05-F1
#
_entry.id   AF-I1NQ05-F1
#
_cell.length_a   1.000
_cell.length_b   1.000
_cell.length_c   1.000
_cell.angle_alpha   90.00
_cell.angle_beta   90.00
_cell.angle_gamma   90.00
#
_symmetry.space_group_name_H-M   'P 1'
#
loop_
_entity.id
_entity.type
_entity.pdbx_description
1 polymer ?
#
loop_
_entity_poly.entity_id
_entity_poly.type
_entity_poly.pdbx_seq_one_letter_code
_entity_poly.pdbx_strand_id
1 'polypeptide(L)'
;MVFSCADSRVCPTLTFGLQPGEAFTVRNIASMVPAYDKRGQCSIGSAIEYAVVVLKVECIIVIGHSCCGGIKELLSLKEDRPNTFHFVDDWVKIGLAAKKKVERENMLLPFDDQCTVLEKVEVKLMPVYRSRTSSARLMSMKLEWKGTLSSTYIHTVSRKLDLRHRHVWHGLNHDLHPHSPWA
;
A
#
# COMPACT_ATOMS: atom_id res chain seq x y z
N MET A 1 -6.17 9.42 -2.22
CA MET A 1 -6.13 8.02 -2.71
C MET A 1 -5.74 7.11 -1.55
N VAL A 2 -6.36 5.94 -1.45
CA VAL A 2 -6.12 4.97 -0.38
C VAL A 2 -5.79 3.60 -0.96
N PHE A 3 -4.65 3.02 -0.57
CA PHE A 3 -4.32 1.61 -0.75
C PHE A 3 -4.68 0.85 0.53
N SER A 4 -5.48 -0.20 0.40
CA SER A 4 -5.81 -1.07 1.54
C SER A 4 -5.77 -2.54 1.17
N CYS A 5 -5.80 -3.40 2.17
CA CYS A 5 -5.81 -4.82 1.93
C CYS A 5 -7.19 -5.25 1.40
N ALA A 6 -7.21 -6.30 0.59
CA ALA A 6 -8.43 -6.98 0.18
C ALA A 6 -9.08 -7.78 1.32
N ASP A 7 -8.41 -7.88 2.49
CA ASP A 7 -8.96 -8.50 3.70
C ASP A 7 -10.34 -7.92 4.04
N SER A 8 -11.31 -8.81 4.27
CA SER A 8 -12.71 -8.44 4.50
C SER A 8 -12.93 -7.65 5.79
N ARG A 9 -12.00 -7.74 6.75
CA ARG A 9 -12.03 -6.99 8.02
C ARG A 9 -11.59 -5.54 7.84
N VAL A 10 -10.97 -5.20 6.71
CA VAL A 10 -10.42 -3.88 6.42
C VAL A 10 -11.15 -3.25 5.25
N CYS A 11 -12.14 -2.43 5.56
CA CYS A 11 -12.84 -1.60 4.59
C CYS A 11 -12.45 -0.13 4.81
N PRO A 12 -11.66 0.50 3.92
CA PRO A 12 -11.13 1.84 4.16
C PRO A 12 -12.22 2.90 4.37
N THR A 13 -13.35 2.78 3.67
CA THR A 13 -14.52 3.66 3.85
C THR A 13 -15.05 3.60 5.29
N LEU A 14 -15.24 2.41 5.84
CA LEU A 14 -15.71 2.22 7.21
C LEU A 14 -14.63 2.58 8.24
N THR A 15 -13.38 2.18 7.98
CA THR A 15 -12.22 2.41 8.84
C THR A 15 -11.99 3.89 9.10
N PHE A 16 -12.10 4.73 8.06
CA PHE A 16 -11.84 6.17 8.17
C PHE A 16 -13.11 7.02 8.27
N GLY A 17 -14.30 6.41 8.25
CA GLY A 17 -15.57 7.14 8.28
C GLY A 17 -15.80 8.00 7.02
N LEU A 18 -15.25 7.57 5.88
CA LEU A 18 -15.27 8.32 4.64
C LEU A 18 -16.65 8.28 4.00
N GLN A 19 -17.07 9.39 3.42
CA GLN A 19 -18.26 9.53 2.59
C GLN A 19 -17.94 9.19 1.12
N PRO A 20 -18.97 8.84 0.33
CA PRO A 20 -18.83 8.72 -1.12
C PRO A 20 -18.17 9.97 -1.72
N GLY A 21 -17.15 9.79 -2.55
CA GLY A 21 -16.37 10.87 -3.16
C GLY A 21 -15.07 11.24 -2.42
N GLU A 22 -14.92 10.91 -1.14
CA GLU A 22 -13.75 11.35 -0.35
C GLU A 22 -12.47 10.54 -0.63
N ALA A 23 -12.60 9.31 -1.14
CA ALA A 23 -11.44 8.46 -1.42
C ALA A 23 -11.54 7.64 -2.70
N PHE A 24 -10.59 7.88 -3.60
CA PHE A 24 -10.24 6.93 -4.65
C PHE A 24 -9.42 5.77 -4.06
N THR A 25 -9.97 4.56 -4.10
CA THR A 25 -9.45 3.41 -3.33
C THR A 25 -8.98 2.28 -4.23
N VAL A 26 -7.81 1.71 -3.92
CA VAL A 26 -7.31 0.46 -4.50
C VAL A 26 -7.18 -0.58 -3.39
N ARG A 27 -7.71 -1.79 -3.63
CA ARG A 27 -7.64 -2.92 -2.68
C ARG A 27 -6.95 -4.10 -3.31
N ASN A 28 -5.90 -4.61 -2.68
CA ASN A 28 -5.15 -5.79 -3.15
C ASN A 28 -4.58 -6.58 -1.96
N ILE A 29 -3.93 -7.72 -2.21
CA ILE A 29 -3.35 -8.53 -1.14
C ILE A 29 -2.20 -7.77 -0.46
N ALA A 30 -2.29 -7.62 0.86
CA ALA A 30 -1.32 -6.92 1.71
C ALA A 30 -1.06 -5.44 1.35
N SER A 31 -2.01 -4.77 0.69
CA SER A 31 -1.94 -3.32 0.38
C SER A 31 -0.71 -2.90 -0.42
N MET A 32 -0.10 -3.84 -1.14
CA MET A 32 1.21 -3.62 -1.75
C MET A 32 1.11 -2.63 -2.92
N VAL A 33 2.12 -1.78 -3.00
CA VAL A 33 2.32 -0.82 -4.09
C VAL A 33 3.60 -1.23 -4.83
N PRO A 34 3.52 -1.88 -6.00
CA PRO A 34 4.71 -2.24 -6.76
C PRO A 34 5.48 -1.00 -7.22
N ALA A 35 6.78 -1.19 -7.47
CA ALA A 35 7.57 -0.21 -8.20
C ALA A 35 7.00 0.02 -9.61
N TYR A 36 7.37 1.15 -10.21
CA TYR A 36 6.94 1.46 -11.57
C TYR A 36 7.38 0.39 -12.57
N ASP A 37 6.41 -0.24 -13.20
CA ASP A 37 6.62 -1.12 -14.35
C ASP A 37 5.47 -0.95 -15.34
N LYS A 38 5.80 -0.39 -16.51
CA LYS A 38 4.84 -0.16 -17.60
C LYS A 38 4.24 -1.47 -18.14
N ARG A 39 4.91 -2.62 -17.97
CA ARG A 39 4.52 -3.89 -18.58
C ARG A 39 3.83 -4.84 -17.59
N GLY A 40 4.30 -4.92 -16.35
CA GLY A 40 3.80 -5.90 -15.38
C GLY A 40 2.68 -5.43 -14.46
N GLN A 41 2.54 -4.12 -14.20
CA GLN A 41 1.67 -3.61 -13.12
C GLN A 41 0.72 -2.51 -13.59
N CYS A 42 0.12 -2.71 -14.77
CA CYS A 42 -0.71 -1.71 -15.43
C CYS A 42 -1.92 -1.26 -14.59
N SER A 43 -2.55 -2.17 -13.83
CA SER A 43 -3.73 -1.83 -13.01
C SER A 43 -3.41 -0.85 -11.88
N ILE A 44 -2.28 -1.02 -11.19
CA ILE A 44 -1.89 -0.12 -10.10
C ILE A 44 -1.27 1.16 -10.66
N GLY A 45 -0.46 1.03 -11.71
CA GLY A 45 0.09 2.17 -12.43
C GLY A 45 -1.00 3.11 -12.93
N SER A 46 -2.03 2.59 -13.59
CA SER A 46 -3.16 3.39 -14.11
C SER A 46 -3.98 4.01 -13.00
N ALA A 47 -4.23 3.28 -11.90
CA ALA A 47 -4.96 3.84 -10.75
C ALA A 47 -4.21 5.00 -10.10
N ILE A 48 -2.89 4.88 -9.92
CA ILE A 48 -2.05 5.97 -9.40
C ILE A 48 -2.02 7.14 -10.38
N GLU A 49 -1.79 6.86 -11.67
CA GLU A 49 -1.73 7.88 -12.71
C GLU A 49 -3.05 8.67 -12.77
N TYR A 50 -4.19 8.00 -12.82
CA TYR A 50 -5.49 8.65 -12.84
C TYR A 50 -5.75 9.46 -11.57
N ALA A 51 -5.47 8.90 -10.39
CA ALA A 51 -5.65 9.60 -9.12
C ALA A 51 -4.81 10.89 -9.03
N VAL A 52 -3.56 10.85 -9.50
CA VAL A 52 -2.63 11.98 -9.38
C VAL A 52 -2.80 12.98 -10.52
N VAL A 53 -2.87 12.51 -11.76
CA VAL A 53 -2.88 13.36 -12.95
C VAL A 53 -4.27 13.92 -13.23
N VAL A 54 -5.32 13.11 -13.11
CA VAL A 54 -6.69 13.49 -13.44
C VAL A 54 -7.45 13.98 -12.20
N LEU A 55 -7.54 13.15 -11.15
CA LEU A 55 -8.30 13.50 -9.94
C LEU A 55 -7.59 14.48 -9.00
N LYS A 56 -6.30 14.73 -9.23
CA LYS A 56 -5.47 15.64 -8.42
C LYS A 56 -5.54 15.36 -6.91
N VAL A 57 -5.57 14.09 -6.50
CA VAL A 57 -5.64 13.73 -5.08
C VAL A 57 -4.49 14.37 -4.30
N GLU A 58 -4.77 14.94 -3.13
CA GLU A 58 -3.75 15.64 -2.36
C GLU A 58 -2.82 14.71 -1.58
N CYS A 59 -3.31 13.50 -1.28
CA CYS A 59 -2.55 12.52 -0.53
C CYS A 59 -2.74 11.10 -1.06
N ILE A 60 -1.68 10.30 -0.90
CA ILE A 60 -1.74 8.85 -1.02
C ILE A 60 -1.53 8.27 0.38
N ILE A 61 -2.44 7.40 0.77
CA ILE A 61 -2.46 6.71 2.06
C ILE A 61 -2.32 5.21 1.79
N VAL A 62 -1.39 4.54 2.46
CA VAL A 62 -1.27 3.07 2.45
C VAL A 62 -1.62 2.56 3.84
N ILE A 63 -2.53 1.58 3.89
CA ILE A 63 -3.05 0.98 5.11
C ILE A 63 -2.58 -0.47 5.22
N GLY A 64 -1.70 -0.78 6.17
CA GLY A 64 -1.46 -2.16 6.62
C GLY A 64 -2.42 -2.55 7.73
N HIS A 65 -2.52 -3.85 8.01
CA HIS A 65 -3.33 -4.35 9.11
C HIS A 65 -2.70 -5.56 9.78
N SER A 66 -3.10 -5.82 11.03
CA SER A 66 -2.63 -6.97 11.78
C SER A 66 -3.23 -8.29 11.28
N CYS A 67 -2.48 -9.37 11.53
CA CYS A 67 -2.81 -10.73 11.10
C CYS A 67 -3.07 -10.79 9.59
N CYS A 68 -2.22 -10.14 8.80
CA CYS A 68 -2.34 -10.08 7.35
C CYS A 68 -1.85 -11.39 6.70
N GLY A 69 -2.76 -12.10 6.03
CA GLY A 69 -2.42 -13.35 5.33
C GLY A 69 -1.35 -13.18 4.25
N GLY A 70 -1.38 -12.07 3.51
CA GLY A 70 -0.36 -11.79 2.48
C GLY A 70 1.04 -11.51 3.07
N ILE A 71 1.11 -10.86 4.23
CA ILE A 71 2.38 -10.65 4.94
C ILE A 71 2.91 -11.96 5.52
N LYS A 72 2.02 -12.79 6.07
CA LYS A 72 2.38 -14.14 6.53
C LYS A 72 2.94 -15.00 5.39
N GLU A 73 2.33 -14.93 4.21
CA GLU A 73 2.82 -15.64 3.02
C GLU A 73 4.18 -15.10 2.57
N LEU A 74 4.34 -13.77 2.51
CA LEU A 74 5.62 -13.14 2.20
C LEU A 74 6.74 -13.64 3.12
N LEU A 75 6.53 -13.61 4.44
CA LEU A 75 7.54 -14.07 5.39
C LEU A 75 7.83 -15.57 5.24
N SER A 76 6.83 -16.37 4.86
CA SER A 76 6.96 -17.80 4.64
C SER A 76 7.71 -18.20 3.36
N LEU A 77 7.89 -17.28 2.39
CA LEU A 77 8.68 -17.53 1.18
C LEU A 77 10.09 -18.03 1.50
N LYS A 78 10.52 -19.14 0.90
CA LYS A 78 11.91 -19.61 0.97
C LYS A 78 12.45 -19.75 -0.44
N GLU A 79 13.75 -19.55 -0.64
CA GLU A 79 14.35 -19.63 -1.99
C GLU A 79 14.18 -21.03 -2.61
N ASP A 80 14.27 -22.09 -1.78
CA ASP A 80 14.19 -23.47 -2.23
C ASP A 80 12.78 -24.10 -2.14
N ARG A 81 11.76 -23.35 -1.74
CA ARG A 81 10.40 -23.90 -1.68
C ARG A 81 9.69 -23.71 -3.03
N PRO A 82 8.99 -24.72 -3.55
CA PRO A 82 8.08 -24.51 -4.67
C PRO A 82 7.00 -23.50 -4.25
N ASN A 83 6.53 -22.71 -5.22
CA ASN A 83 5.44 -21.77 -4.98
C ASN A 83 4.22 -22.51 -4.44
N THR A 84 3.65 -22.02 -3.34
CA THR A 84 2.40 -22.56 -2.79
C THR A 84 1.22 -22.17 -3.68
N PHE A 85 1.27 -20.94 -4.20
CA PHE A 85 0.22 -20.37 -5.04
C PHE A 85 0.76 -19.93 -6.40
N HIS A 86 -0.10 -19.98 -7.43
CA HIS A 86 0.27 -19.59 -8.79
C HIS A 86 0.55 -18.08 -8.95
N PHE A 87 -0.17 -17.22 -8.20
CA PHE A 87 -0.07 -15.76 -8.34
C PHE A 87 0.29 -15.06 -7.03
N VAL A 88 -0.13 -15.61 -5.88
CA VAL A 88 0.07 -14.95 -4.58
C VAL A 88 1.56 -14.88 -4.23
N ASP A 89 2.31 -15.96 -4.46
CA ASP A 89 3.75 -16.00 -4.19
C ASP A 89 4.49 -14.92 -5.00
N ASP A 90 4.15 -14.74 -6.28
CA ASP A 90 4.78 -13.71 -7.12
C ASP A 90 4.31 -12.30 -6.76
N TRP A 91 3.04 -12.15 -6.40
CA TRP A 91 2.48 -10.89 -5.94
C TRP A 91 3.18 -10.39 -4.67
N VAL A 92 3.27 -11.24 -3.64
CA VAL A 92 3.82 -10.81 -2.35
C VAL A 92 5.32 -10.51 -2.42
N LYS A 93 6.03 -10.96 -3.46
CA LYS A 93 7.45 -10.63 -3.69
C LYS A 93 7.71 -9.12 -3.85
N ILE A 94 6.69 -8.31 -4.10
CA ILE A 94 6.80 -6.84 -4.03
C ILE A 94 7.38 -6.39 -2.67
N GLY A 95 7.04 -7.09 -1.59
CA GLY A 95 7.51 -6.80 -0.23
C GLY A 95 8.89 -7.39 0.14
N LEU A 96 9.64 -7.99 -0.78
CA LEU A 96 10.92 -8.66 -0.45
C LEU A 96 11.93 -7.76 0.25
N ALA A 97 11.98 -6.46 -0.09
CA ALA A 97 12.87 -5.52 0.59
C ALA A 97 12.51 -5.34 2.08
N ALA A 98 11.21 -5.31 2.39
CA ALA A 98 10.72 -5.25 3.77
C ALA A 98 11.00 -6.56 4.51
N LYS A 99 10.75 -7.70 3.87
CA LYS A 99 11.07 -9.02 4.40
C LYS A 99 12.55 -9.13 4.79
N LYS A 100 13.47 -8.87 3.85
CA LYS A 100 14.91 -8.92 4.08
C LYS A 100 15.38 -7.98 5.18
N LYS A 101 14.67 -6.88 5.40
CA LYS A 101 14.95 -5.98 6.52
C LYS A 101 14.58 -6.62 7.85
N VAL A 102 13.36 -7.15 7.98
CA VAL A 102 12.88 -7.81 9.20
C VAL A 102 13.70 -9.07 9.50
N GLU A 103 14.03 -9.89 8.50
CA GLU A 103 14.88 -11.07 8.69
C GLU A 103 16.28 -10.70 9.20
N ARG A 104 16.83 -9.54 8.84
CA ARG A 104 18.14 -9.10 9.36
C ARG A 104 18.05 -8.49 10.76
N GLU A 105 16.99 -7.73 11.05
CA GLU A 105 16.87 -6.94 12.28
C GLU A 105 16.11 -7.67 13.39
N ASN A 106 15.35 -8.72 13.07
CA ASN A 106 14.39 -9.38 13.96
C ASN A 106 14.44 -10.91 13.88
N MET A 107 15.55 -11.51 13.42
CA MET A 107 15.65 -12.96 13.21
C MET A 107 15.37 -13.82 14.45
N LEU A 108 15.63 -13.27 15.65
CA LEU A 108 15.45 -13.97 16.92
C LEU A 108 14.02 -13.92 17.45
N LEU A 109 13.15 -13.10 16.84
CA LEU A 109 11.75 -13.05 17.24
C LEU A 109 11.01 -14.30 16.75
N PRO A 110 10.00 -14.78 17.50
CA PRO A 110 9.04 -15.76 17.01
C PRO A 110 8.41 -15.33 15.68
N PHE A 111 7.99 -16.30 14.87
CA PHE A 111 7.47 -16.05 13.52
C PHE A 111 6.29 -15.06 13.50
N ASP A 112 5.34 -15.18 14.43
CA ASP A 112 4.18 -14.28 14.49
C ASP A 112 4.58 -12.84 14.89
N ASP A 113 5.62 -12.69 15.72
CA ASP A 113 6.18 -11.39 16.09
C ASP A 113 6.92 -10.75 14.90
N GLN A 114 7.65 -11.56 14.12
CA GLN A 114 8.24 -11.10 12.85
C GLN A 114 7.16 -10.66 11.85
N CYS A 115 6.04 -11.39 11.75
CA CYS A 115 4.89 -10.96 10.94
C CYS A 115 4.38 -9.59 11.39
N THR A 116 4.20 -9.40 12.70
CA THR A 116 3.73 -8.13 13.29
C THR A 116 4.68 -6.97 13.00
N VAL A 117 5.99 -7.21 12.98
CA VAL A 117 6.98 -6.19 12.58
C VAL A 117 6.90 -5.94 11.08
N LEU A 118 6.81 -6.99 10.26
CA LEU A 118 6.75 -6.89 8.80
C LEU A 118 5.51 -6.13 8.31
N GLU A 119 4.35 -6.32 8.94
CA GLU A 119 3.12 -5.55 8.68
C GLU A 119 3.33 -4.04 8.79
N LYS A 120 4.24 -3.58 9.67
CA LYS A 120 4.57 -2.16 9.86
C LYS A 120 5.66 -1.70 8.89
N VAL A 121 6.66 -2.53 8.67
CA VAL A 121 7.82 -2.20 7.84
C VAL A 121 7.43 -2.13 6.36
N GLU A 122 6.58 -3.05 5.90
CA GLU A 122 6.11 -3.12 4.51
C GLU A 122 5.46 -1.80 4.08
N VAL A 123 4.43 -1.35 4.81
CA VAL A 123 3.72 -0.10 4.55
C VAL A 123 4.66 1.12 4.53
N LYS A 124 5.69 1.11 5.39
CA LYS A 124 6.68 2.19 5.48
C LYS A 124 7.64 2.23 4.28
N LEU A 125 7.98 1.08 3.74
CA LEU A 125 8.95 0.94 2.65
C LEU A 125 8.31 0.98 1.26
N MET A 126 6.98 0.93 1.18
CA MET A 126 6.28 0.98 -0.11
C MET A 126 6.69 2.22 -0.93
N PRO A 127 7.01 2.03 -2.23
CA PRO A 127 7.45 3.08 -3.15
C PRO A 127 6.27 3.95 -3.57
N VAL A 128 5.75 4.75 -2.66
CA VAL A 128 4.82 5.83 -3.02
C VAL A 128 5.66 6.91 -3.70
N TYR A 129 5.54 6.99 -5.04
CA TYR A 129 6.34 7.81 -5.97
C TYR A 129 6.95 9.06 -5.34
N ARG A 130 8.28 9.11 -5.41
CA ARG A 130 9.12 10.09 -4.74
C ARG A 130 9.00 11.46 -5.42
N SER A 131 8.09 12.31 -4.95
CA SER A 131 8.28 13.75 -5.12
C SER A 131 9.53 14.15 -4.32
N ARG A 132 10.50 14.81 -4.97
CA ARG A 132 11.71 15.34 -4.31
C ARG A 132 11.40 16.37 -3.21
N THR A 133 10.14 16.83 -3.10
CA THR A 133 9.72 17.91 -2.20
C THR A 133 8.68 17.50 -1.14
N SER A 134 8.23 16.23 -1.10
CA SER A 134 7.17 15.80 -0.16
C SER A 134 7.71 15.27 1.17
N SER A 135 7.27 15.87 2.28
CA SER A 135 7.43 15.30 3.64
C SER A 135 6.47 14.11 3.80
N ALA A 136 7.01 12.91 3.98
CA ALA A 136 6.20 11.73 4.33
C ALA A 136 5.93 11.73 5.83
N ARG A 137 4.65 11.68 6.23
CA ARG A 137 4.26 11.58 7.64
C ARG A 137 3.76 10.17 7.93
N LEU A 138 4.49 9.46 8.78
CA LEU A 138 4.02 8.21 9.37
C LEU A 138 2.97 8.56 10.42
N MET A 139 1.76 8.00 10.30
CA MET A 139 0.70 8.16 11.29
C MET A 139 0.20 6.77 11.67
N SER A 140 0.63 6.26 12.82
CA SER A 140 0.06 5.01 13.34
C SER A 140 -1.28 5.33 13.99
N MET A 141 -2.38 4.89 13.38
CA MET A 141 -3.72 5.02 13.95
C MET A 141 -4.19 3.66 14.44
N LYS A 142 -4.24 3.49 15.77
CA LYS A 142 -4.85 2.31 16.36
C LYS A 142 -6.37 2.45 16.28
N LEU A 143 -6.98 1.84 15.27
CA LEU A 143 -8.42 1.70 15.16
C LEU A 143 -8.80 0.29 15.63
N GLU A 144 -9.43 0.18 16.79
CA GLU A 144 -10.00 -1.09 17.27
C GLU A 144 -11.42 -1.23 16.71
N TRP A 145 -11.62 -2.11 15.73
CA TRP A 145 -12.96 -2.46 15.28
C TRP A 145 -13.56 -3.53 16.21
N LYS A 146 -14.40 -3.10 17.16
CA LYS A 146 -15.16 -4.00 18.06
C LYS A 146 -16.35 -4.60 17.32
N GLY A 147 -16.12 -5.59 16.46
CA GLY A 147 -17.21 -6.30 15.76
C GLY A 147 -17.02 -7.80 15.56
N THR A 148 -15.79 -8.33 15.64
CA THR A 148 -15.55 -9.78 15.67
C THR A 148 -14.24 -10.04 16.39
N LEU A 149 -14.24 -11.00 17.33
CA LEU A 149 -13.22 -11.72 18.13
C LEU A 149 -11.68 -11.59 17.88
N SER A 150 -11.17 -10.74 16.98
CA SER A 150 -9.74 -10.40 16.83
C SER A 150 -9.56 -8.89 16.64
N SER A 151 -8.84 -8.22 17.54
CA SER A 151 -8.45 -6.83 17.36
C SER A 151 -7.60 -6.68 16.09
N THR A 152 -8.16 -6.06 15.04
CA THR A 152 -7.38 -5.69 13.85
C THR A 152 -6.76 -4.34 14.09
N TYR A 153 -5.43 -4.27 14.18
CA TYR A 153 -4.70 -3.01 14.27
C TYR A 153 -4.39 -2.52 12.87
N ILE A 154 -4.43 -1.20 12.68
CA ILE A 154 -4.18 -0.58 11.39
C ILE A 154 -2.93 0.30 11.49
N HIS A 155 -2.09 0.24 10.46
CA HIS A 155 -0.91 1.08 10.34
C HIS A 155 -0.99 1.88 9.06
N THR A 156 -0.83 3.19 9.18
CA THR A 156 -1.07 4.10 8.07
C THR A 156 0.20 4.88 7.74
N VAL A 157 0.52 4.95 6.45
CA VAL A 157 1.55 5.85 5.94
C VAL A 157 0.91 6.77 4.93
N SER A 158 1.05 8.07 5.17
CA SER A 158 0.54 9.10 4.27
C SER A 158 1.68 9.88 3.65
N ARG A 159 1.54 10.20 2.36
CA ARG A 159 2.40 11.15 1.68
C ARG A 159 1.54 12.22 1.02
N LYS A 160 1.81 13.47 1.40
CA LYS A 160 1.21 14.63 0.73
C LYS A 160 1.92 14.83 -0.61
N LEU A 161 1.14 14.99 -1.67
CA LEU A 161 1.67 15.25 -2.99
C LEU A 161 1.84 16.76 -3.18
N ASP A 162 3.05 17.18 -3.57
CA ASP A 162 3.29 18.54 -4.01
C ASP A 162 3.02 18.63 -5.51
N LEU A 163 1.78 18.96 -5.87
CA LEU A 163 1.34 19.06 -7.25
C LEU A 163 1.96 20.25 -8.02
N ARG A 164 2.75 21.10 -7.36
CA ARG A 164 3.45 22.23 -7.99
C ARG A 164 4.66 21.80 -8.83
N HIS A 165 5.30 20.67 -8.48
CA HIS A 165 6.44 20.12 -9.21
C HIS A 165 5.97 18.97 -10.13
N ARG A 166 5.30 19.33 -11.22
CA ARG A 166 4.62 18.42 -12.17
C ARG A 166 5.56 17.50 -12.99
N HIS A 167 6.87 17.66 -12.90
CA HIS A 167 7.84 17.00 -13.79
C HIS A 167 8.41 15.66 -13.27
N VAL A 168 7.80 15.04 -12.25
CA VAL A 168 8.35 13.79 -11.66
C VAL A 168 8.04 12.55 -12.51
N TRP A 169 7.18 12.66 -13.52
CA TRP A 169 6.94 11.61 -14.51
C TRP A 169 7.75 11.91 -15.78
N HIS A 170 9.01 11.51 -15.80
CA HIS A 170 9.79 11.50 -17.04
C HIS A 170 9.13 10.53 -18.03
N GLY A 171 8.25 11.04 -18.91
CA GLY A 171 7.65 10.28 -20.00
C GLY A 171 6.18 10.55 -20.33
N LEU A 172 5.50 11.47 -19.64
CA LEU A 172 4.11 11.82 -19.96
C LEU A 172 3.98 13.33 -20.20
N ASN A 173 4.29 13.75 -21.43
CA ASN A 173 3.85 15.04 -21.96
C ASN A 173 2.43 14.83 -22.48
N HIS A 174 1.40 15.11 -21.69
CA HIS A 174 0.09 15.43 -22.25
C HIS A 174 -0.63 16.43 -21.35
N ASP A 175 -0.84 17.62 -21.90
CA ASP A 175 -1.83 18.59 -21.44
C ASP A 175 -3.22 17.95 -21.54
N LEU A 176 -3.68 17.34 -20.44
CA LEU A 176 -5.06 16.88 -20.31
C LEU A 176 -5.88 18.03 -19.71
N HIS A 177 -6.77 18.59 -20.53
CA HIS A 177 -7.73 19.62 -20.15
C HIS A 177 -8.66 19.13 -19.03
N PRO A 178 -9.03 19.99 -18.05
CA PRO A 178 -9.85 19.59 -16.92
C PRO A 178 -11.34 19.66 -17.29
N HIS A 179 -11.92 18.57 -17.77
CA HIS A 179 -13.38 18.43 -17.79
C HIS A 179 -13.75 17.00 -17.37
N SER A 180 -14.00 16.80 -16.07
CA SER A 180 -14.80 15.69 -15.58
C SER A 180 -15.81 16.26 -14.57
N PRO A 181 -17.12 16.00 -14.75
CA PRO A 181 -18.17 16.50 -13.85
C PRO A 181 -18.32 15.66 -12.56
N TRP A 182 -17.36 14.78 -12.27
CA TRP A 182 -17.38 13.87 -11.12
C TRP A 182 -16.43 14.27 -9.99
N ALA A 183 -16.05 15.55 -9.94
CA ALA A 183 -15.34 16.15 -8.82
C ALA A 183 -16.30 16.99 -7.98
#